data_AF-A0A932R969-F1
#
_entry.id   AF-A0A932R969-F1
#
_cell.length_a   1.000
_cell.length_b   1.000
_cell.length_c   1.000
_cell.angle_alpha   90.00
_cell.angle_beta   90.00
_cell.angle_gamma   90.00
#
_symmetry.space_group_name_H-M   'P 1'
#
loop_
_entity.id
_entity.type
_entity.pdbx_description
1 polymer ?
#
loop_
_entity_poly.entity_id
_entity_poly.type
_entity_poly.pdbx_seq_one_letter_code
_entity_poly.pdbx_strand_id
1 'polypeptide(L)' 'MLIRDLLKNQVTVSAEMHQTVLEVAAMMVNRNIGAVPVLQGGQLVGIFSERDL' A
#
# COMPACT_ATOMS: atom_id res chain seq x y z
N MET A 1 -4.83 -23.70 2.54
CA MET A 1 -4.01 -22.50 2.74
C MET A 1 -4.92 -21.29 2.63
N LEU A 2 -4.89 -20.40 3.62
CA LEU A 2 -5.77 -19.24 3.69
C LEU A 2 -4.96 -17.96 3.51
N ILE A 3 -5.58 -16.88 3.03
CA ILE A 3 -4.89 -15.59 2.81
C ILE A 3 -4.18 -15.10 4.09
N ARG A 4 -4.81 -15.28 5.25
CA ARG A 4 -4.20 -14.95 6.55
C ARG A 4 -2.87 -15.68 6.81
N ASP A 5 -2.70 -16.87 6.25
CA ASP A 5 -1.48 -17.67 6.43
C ASP A 5 -0.33 -17.07 5.61
N LEU A 6 -0.63 -16.43 4.47
CA LEU A 6 0.34 -15.68 3.66
C LEU A 6 0.70 -14.33 4.28
N LEU A 7 -0.26 -13.66 4.92
CA LEU A 7 -0.05 -12.32 5.51
C LEU A 7 0.74 -12.33 6.83
N LYS A 8 0.63 -13.40 7.63
CA LYS A 8 1.23 -13.48 8.99
C LYS A 8 2.73 -13.19 9.06
N ASN A 9 3.46 -13.37 7.95
CA ASN A 9 4.92 -13.21 7.91
C ASN A 9 5.37 -12.06 6.99
N GLN A 10 4.47 -11.12 6.64
CA GLN A 10 4.78 -10.00 5.76
C GLN A 10 4.67 -8.67 6.49
N VAL A 11 5.59 -7.76 6.18
CA VAL A 11 5.47 -6.35 6.60
C VAL A 11 4.49 -5.67 5.65
N THR A 12 3.30 -5.34 6.17
CA THR A 12 2.29 -4.61 5.40
C THR A 12 2.63 -3.13 5.34
N VAL A 13 2.42 -2.52 4.18
CA VAL A 13 2.63 -1.09 3.97
C VAL A 13 1.34 -0.48 3.42
N SER A 14 1.02 0.72 3.90
CA SER A 14 -0.11 1.53 3.44
C SER A 14 0.35 2.94 3.14
N ALA A 15 -0.43 3.66 2.33
CA ALA A 15 -0.31 5.10 2.17
C ALA A 15 -1.39 5.80 3.00
N GLU A 16 -1.13 7.04 3.42
CA GLU A 16 -2.12 7.93 3.99
C GLU A 16 -2.68 8.86 2.91
N MET A 17 -3.97 9.19 3.00
CA MET A 17 -4.72 9.99 2.00
C MET A 17 -4.10 11.37 1.68
N HIS A 18 -3.28 11.91 2.59
CA HIS A 18 -2.64 13.22 2.42
C HIS A 18 -1.26 13.15 1.76
N GLN A 19 -0.70 11.96 1.53
CA GLN A 19 0.60 11.79 0.89
C GLN A 19 0.50 12.09 -0.60
N THR A 20 1.57 12.64 -1.15
CA THR A 20 1.68 12.90 -2.59
C THR A 20 1.91 11.60 -3.36
N VAL A 21 1.50 11.58 -4.63
CA VAL A 21 1.75 10.45 -5.54
C VAL A 21 3.24 10.09 -5.61
N LEU A 22 4.12 11.09 -5.63
CA LEU A 22 5.57 10.89 -5.70
C LEU A 22 6.12 10.16 -4.47
N GLU A 23 5.69 10.55 -3.27
CA GLU A 23 6.12 9.90 -2.02
C GLU A 23 5.69 8.44 -1.97
N VAL A 24 4.44 8.16 -2.36
CA VAL A 24 3.88 6.80 -2.35
C VAL A 24 4.56 5.94 -3.43
N ALA A 25 4.72 6.46 -4.65
CA ALA A 25 5.39 5.75 -5.73
C ALA A 25 6.87 5.46 -5.40
N ALA A 26 7.61 6.42 -4.83
CA ALA A 26 8.99 6.20 -4.42
C ALA A 26 9.10 5.13 -3.33
N MET A 27 8.18 5.12 -2.36
CA MET A 27 8.11 4.08 -1.33
C MET A 27 7.81 2.70 -1.94
N MET A 28 6.87 2.63 -2.89
CA MET A 28 6.51 1.40 -3.60
C MET A 28 7.70 0.81 -4.36
N VAL A 29 8.43 1.63 -5.12
CA VAL A 29 9.64 1.23 -5.85
C VAL A 29 10.72 0.71 -4.91
N ASN A 30 11.01 1.46 -3.84
CA ASN A 30 12.04 1.08 -2.87
C ASN A 30 11.76 -0.24 -2.14
N ARG A 31 10.48 -0.64 -2.09
CA ARG A 31 10.02 -1.87 -1.42
C ARG A 31 9.57 -2.97 -2.37
N ASN A 32 9.68 -2.75 -3.69
CA ASN A 32 9.19 -3.66 -4.72
C ASN A 32 7.71 -4.04 -4.53
N ILE A 33 6.84 -3.04 -4.30
CA ILE A 33 5.40 -3.19 -4.05
C ILE A 33 4.60 -2.62 -5.23
N GLY A 34 3.76 -3.44 -5.86
CA GLY A 34 2.96 -3.01 -7.03
C GLY A 34 1.63 -2.32 -6.71
N ALA A 35 1.13 -2.43 -5.47
CA ALA A 35 -0.07 -1.74 -5.00
C ALA A 35 -0.11 -1.62 -3.47
N VAL A 36 -0.71 -0.54 -2.98
CA VAL A 36 -0.86 -0.26 -1.54
C VAL A 36 -2.29 0.17 -1.20
N PRO A 37 -2.84 -0.25 -0.04
CA PRO A 37 -4.05 0.34 0.50
C PRO A 37 -3.79 1.81 0.89
N VAL A 38 -4.77 2.67 0.62
CA VAL A 38 -4.79 4.06 1.07
C VAL A 38 -5.71 4.17 2.28
N LEU A 39 -5.18 4.69 3.38
CA LEU A 39 -5.87 4.85 4.65
C LEU A 39 -6.14 6.33 4.95
N GLN A 40 -7.18 6.56 5.75
CA GLN A 40 -7.44 7.84 6.40
C GLN A 40 -7.90 7.56 7.83
N GLY A 41 -7.09 7.96 8.82
CA GLY A 41 -7.40 7.71 10.23
C GLY A 41 -7.56 6.21 10.54
N GLY A 42 -6.76 5.35 9.88
CA GLY A 42 -6.82 3.90 10.04
C GLY A 42 -7.97 3.21 9.31
N GLN A 43 -8.83 3.95 8.60
CA GLN A 43 -9.89 3.38 7.76
C GLN A 43 -9.40 3.25 6.31
N LEU A 44 -9.72 2.13 5.66
CA LEU A 44 -9.44 1.93 4.23
C LEU A 44 -10.35 2.82 3.39
N VAL A 45 -9.75 3.71 2.59
CA VAL A 45 -10.48 4.63 1.71
C VAL A 45 -10.23 4.37 0.22
N GLY A 46 -9.22 3.57 -0.12
CA GLY A 46 -8.93 3.22 -1.51
C GLY A 46 -7.74 2.29 -1.67
N ILE A 47 -7.37 2.04 -2.92
CA ILE A 47 -6.16 1.31 -3.32
C ILE A 47 -5.46 2.17 -4.36
N PHE A 48 -4.14 2.29 -4.24
CA PHE A 48 -3.27 2.92 -5.24
C PHE A 48 -2.27 1.89 -5.77
N SER A 49 -2.06 1.86 -7.07
CA SER A 49 -1.24 0.88 -7.78
C SER A 49 -0.37 1.53 -8.84
N GLU A 50 0.65 0.79 -9.30
CA GLU A 50 1.50 1.22 -10.42
C GLU A 50 0.71 1.55 -11.70
N ARG A 51 -0.50 0.99 -11.86
CA ARG A 51 -1.37 1.20 -13.03
C ARG A 51 -2.19 2.50 -12.96
N ASP A 52 -2.21 3.15 -11.81
CA ASP A 52 -2.89 4.44 -11.62
C ASP A 52 -2.00 5.63 -12.01
N LEU A 53 -0.72 5.38 -12.31
CA LEU A 53 0.26 6.34 -12.83
C LEU A 53 0.14 6.54 -14.35
#